data_AF-A0A7R6XV72-F1
#
_entry.id   AF-A0A7R6XV72-F1
#
_cell.length_a   1.000
_cell.length_b   1.000
_cell.length_c   1.000
_cell.angle_alpha   90.00
_cell.angle_beta   90.00
_cell.angle_gamma   90.00
#
_symmetry.space_group_name_H-M   'P 1'
#
loop_
_entity.id
_entity.type
_entity.pdbx_description
1 polymer ?
#
loop_
_entity_poly.entity_id
_entity_poly.type
_entity_poly.pdbx_seq_one_letter_code
_entity_poly.pdbx_strand_id
1 'polypeptide(L)'
;MPGSAKDECTRAYKDYVAASGHSAYATTFYSRVVDLYIICGSGLNAPSQKAAEERALRSCQAGLKRWKVRTASGGCEIAASK
;
A
#
# COMPACT_ATOMS: atom_id res chain seq x y z
N MET A 1 19.72 11.38 -8.00
CA MET A 1 19.88 10.83 -6.63
C MET A 1 18.69 9.94 -6.36
N PRO A 2 18.87 8.69 -5.89
CA PRO A 2 17.75 7.78 -5.71
C PRO A 2 16.89 8.31 -4.55
N GLY A 3 15.62 8.60 -4.86
CA GLY A 3 14.64 9.02 -3.86
C GLY A 3 14.59 7.99 -2.73
N SER A 4 14.54 8.47 -1.51
CA SER A 4 14.37 7.67 -0.30
C SER A 4 13.26 6.61 -0.47
N ALA A 5 13.32 5.47 0.22
CA ALA A 5 12.23 4.48 0.21
C ALA A 5 10.84 5.06 0.59
N LYS A 6 10.81 6.23 1.26
CA LYS A 6 9.58 7.01 1.52
C LYS A 6 8.95 7.56 0.23
N ASP A 7 9.74 7.76 -0.82
CA ASP A 7 9.29 8.31 -2.11
C ASP A 7 8.47 7.29 -2.91
N GLU A 8 8.71 5.99 -2.76
CA GLU A 8 7.96 4.97 -3.51
C GLU A 8 6.51 4.84 -3.03
N CYS A 9 6.27 4.70 -1.72
CA CYS A 9 4.91 4.67 -1.18
C CYS A 9 4.18 6.00 -1.35
N THR A 10 4.91 7.12 -1.24
CA THR A 10 4.34 8.45 -1.52
C THR A 10 3.93 8.58 -2.99
N ARG A 11 4.74 8.07 -3.93
CA ARG A 11 4.40 8.05 -5.36
C ARG A 11 3.19 7.16 -5.62
N ALA A 12 3.19 5.93 -5.11
CA ALA A 12 2.07 5.01 -5.27
C ALA A 12 0.76 5.58 -4.71
N TYR A 13 0.82 6.31 -3.59
CA TYR A 13 -0.33 7.02 -3.05
C TYR A 13 -0.83 8.13 -3.99
N LYS A 14 0.08 8.94 -4.56
CA LYS A 14 -0.30 9.98 -5.54
C LYS A 14 -0.91 9.37 -6.80
N ASP A 15 -0.36 8.27 -7.28
CA ASP A 15 -0.89 7.55 -8.46
C ASP A 15 -2.29 7.00 -8.17
N TYR A 16 -2.52 6.46 -6.96
CA TYR A 16 -3.84 6.06 -6.48
C TYR A 16 -4.83 7.23 -6.47
N VAL A 17 -4.45 8.39 -5.93
CA VAL A 17 -5.31 9.59 -5.89
C VAL A 17 -5.62 10.12 -7.29
N ALA A 18 -4.68 10.02 -8.22
CA ALA A 18 -4.85 10.49 -9.60
C ALA A 18 -5.63 9.51 -10.51
N ALA A 19 -5.80 8.26 -10.09
CA ALA A 19 -6.46 7.24 -10.91
C ALA A 19 -7.95 7.53 -11.11
N SER A 20 -8.45 7.29 -12.32
CA SER A 20 -9.82 7.63 -12.71
C SER A 20 -10.84 6.50 -12.54
N GLY A 21 -10.40 5.25 -12.38
CA GLY A 21 -11.26 4.07 -12.19
C GLY A 21 -10.91 3.25 -10.95
N HIS A 22 -11.44 2.02 -10.89
CA HIS A 22 -11.36 1.15 -9.71
C HIS A 22 -9.95 0.99 -9.20
N SER A 23 -9.68 1.66 -8.08
CA SER A 23 -8.35 1.76 -7.53
C SER A 23 -8.35 1.56 -6.02
N ALA A 24 -7.26 1.03 -5.51
CA ALA A 24 -7.05 0.84 -4.09
C ALA A 24 -5.57 0.98 -3.74
N TYR A 25 -5.32 1.43 -2.52
CA TYR A 25 -4.01 1.59 -1.92
C TYR A 25 -4.02 0.89 -0.56
N ALA A 26 -3.02 0.05 -0.31
CA ALA A 26 -2.85 -0.62 0.95
C ALA A 26 -1.51 -0.24 1.57
N THR A 27 -1.46 -0.04 2.89
CA THR A 27 -0.21 0.24 3.59
C THR A 27 -0.23 -0.26 5.04
N THR A 28 0.95 -0.58 5.58
CA THR A 28 1.11 -0.88 7.00
C THR A 28 0.88 0.34 7.86
N PHE A 29 0.28 0.16 9.03
CA PHE A 29 0.09 1.24 10.01
C PHE A 29 1.43 1.88 10.41
N TYR A 30 1.52 3.21 10.30
CA TYR A 30 2.69 3.97 10.75
C TYR A 30 2.51 4.38 12.21
N SER A 31 3.13 3.65 13.13
CA SER A 31 3.29 4.11 14.52
C SER A 31 4.62 4.84 14.66
N ARG A 32 4.61 6.04 15.25
CA ARG A 32 5.82 6.83 15.53
C ARG A 32 6.73 6.21 16.61
N VAL A 33 6.28 5.15 17.28
CA VAL A 33 6.91 4.60 18.50
C VAL A 33 7.80 3.39 18.22
N VAL A 34 7.69 2.79 17.03
CA VAL A 34 8.50 1.66 16.57
C VAL A 34 8.96 1.98 15.16
N ASP A 35 10.24 1.78 14.84
CA ASP A 35 10.80 1.91 13.48
C ASP A 35 10.16 0.90 12.52
N LEU A 36 8.90 1.13 12.19
CA LEU A 36 8.11 0.26 11.32
C LEU A 36 8.41 0.65 9.89
N TYR A 37 8.98 -0.31 9.16
CA TYR A 37 9.06 -0.27 7.71
C TYR A 37 7.67 -0.03 7.14
N ILE A 38 7.52 1.06 6.39
CA ILE A 38 6.29 1.34 5.65
C ILE A 38 6.30 0.44 4.42
N ILE A 39 5.40 -0.52 4.38
CA ILE A 39 5.13 -1.32 3.19
C ILE A 39 3.81 -0.84 2.62
N CYS A 40 3.75 -0.72 1.30
CA CYS A 40 2.55 -0.33 0.58
C CYS A 40 2.35 -1.20 -0.66
N GLY A 41 1.14 -1.14 -1.19
CA GLY A 41 0.77 -1.72 -2.47
C GLY A 41 -0.38 -0.92 -3.09
N SER A 42 -0.50 -0.95 -4.41
CA SER A 42 -1.58 -0.28 -5.14
C SER A 42 -2.17 -1.20 -6.19
N GLY A 43 -3.48 -1.15 -6.39
CA GLY A 43 -4.17 -1.68 -7.56
C GLY A 43 -4.84 -0.52 -8.26
N LEU A 44 -4.41 -0.15 -9.47
CA LEU A 44 -4.93 1.01 -10.20
C LEU A 44 -5.77 0.56 -11.40
N ASN A 45 -6.86 1.29 -11.68
CA ASN A 45 -7.72 1.11 -12.85
C ASN A 45 -8.06 -0.37 -13.14
N ALA A 46 -8.42 -1.10 -12.09
CA ALA A 46 -8.81 -2.49 -12.16
C ALA A 46 -10.19 -2.66 -12.83
N PRO A 47 -10.56 -3.87 -13.27
CA PRO A 47 -11.90 -4.12 -13.83
C PRO A 47 -13.03 -4.02 -12.78
N SER A 48 -12.72 -3.99 -11.48
CA SER A 48 -13.68 -3.80 -10.39
C SER A 48 -12.98 -3.31 -9.12
N GLN A 49 -13.73 -2.69 -8.19
CA GLN A 49 -13.21 -2.23 -6.90
C GLN A 49 -12.55 -3.40 -6.14
N LYS A 50 -13.22 -4.55 -6.05
CA LYS A 50 -12.70 -5.76 -5.41
C LYS A 50 -11.37 -6.23 -6.02
N ALA A 51 -11.23 -6.16 -7.34
CA ALA A 51 -9.98 -6.55 -8.01
C ALA A 51 -8.84 -5.57 -7.69
N ALA A 52 -9.12 -4.28 -7.52
CA ALA A 52 -8.14 -3.31 -7.06
C ALA A 52 -7.71 -3.60 -5.62
N GLU A 53 -8.68 -3.86 -4.74
CA GLU A 53 -8.44 -4.12 -3.33
C GLU A 53 -7.58 -5.36 -3.11
N GLU A 54 -7.92 -6.47 -3.77
CA GLU A 54 -7.17 -7.72 -3.71
C GLU A 54 -5.73 -7.56 -4.21
N ARG A 55 -5.51 -6.77 -5.27
CA ARG A 55 -4.16 -6.48 -5.78
C ARG A 55 -3.35 -5.68 -4.77
N ALA A 56 -3.92 -4.60 -4.22
CA ALA A 56 -3.26 -3.73 -3.25
C ALA A 56 -2.88 -4.50 -1.98
N LEU A 57 -3.83 -5.24 -1.39
CA LEU A 57 -3.59 -6.04 -0.19
C LEU A 57 -2.55 -7.13 -0.41
N ARG A 58 -2.65 -7.87 -1.52
CA ARG A 58 -1.69 -8.94 -1.83
C ARG A 58 -0.28 -8.42 -1.98
N SER A 59 -0.11 -7.25 -2.62
CA SER A 59 1.19 -6.59 -2.76
C SER A 59 1.76 -6.19 -1.39
N CYS A 60 0.96 -5.54 -0.55
CA CYS A 60 1.39 -5.14 0.78
C CYS A 60 1.73 -6.35 1.68
N GLN A 61 0.90 -7.40 1.67
CA GLN A 61 1.14 -8.65 2.41
C GLN A 61 2.39 -9.38 1.90
N ALA A 62 2.65 -9.37 0.59
CA ALA A 62 3.87 -9.94 0.03
C ALA A 62 5.12 -9.22 0.54
N GLY A 63 5.06 -7.88 0.65
CA GLY A 63 6.12 -7.08 1.27
C GLY A 63 6.34 -7.45 2.74
N LEU A 64 5.28 -7.59 3.52
CA LEU A 64 5.36 -8.02 4.93
C LEU A 64 6.08 -9.37 5.05
N LYS A 65 5.70 -10.34 4.22
CA LYS A 65 6.31 -11.68 4.21
C LYS A 65 7.77 -11.64 3.76
N ARG A 66 8.07 -10.91 2.68
CA ARG A 66 9.43 -10.80 2.12
C ARG A 66 10.41 -10.20 3.13
N TRP A 67 9.99 -9.16 3.83
CA TRP A 67 10.84 -8.41 4.74
C TRP A 67 10.68 -8.83 6.20
N LYS A 68 9.84 -9.84 6.49
CA LYS A 68 9.57 -10.37 7.82
C LYS A 68 9.17 -9.28 8.83
N VAL A 69 8.46 -8.25 8.35
CA VAL A 69 8.03 -7.12 9.17
C VAL A 69 6.93 -7.58 10.12
N ARG A 70 7.14 -7.33 11.42
CA ARG A 70 6.13 -7.58 12.46
C ARG A 70 5.31 -6.31 12.65
N THR A 71 4.05 -6.34 12.24
CA THR A 71 3.11 -5.23 12.45
C THR A 71 2.57 -5.29 13.87
N ALA A 72 2.58 -4.16 14.58
CA ALA A 72 1.98 -4.06 15.91
C ALA A 72 0.44 -4.11 15.87
N SER A 73 -0.16 -3.69 14.74
CA SER A 73 -1.61 -3.61 14.55
C SER A 73 -2.01 -4.21 13.19
N GLY A 74 -2.80 -5.28 13.20
CA GLY A 74 -3.72 -5.68 12.11
C GLY A 74 -3.18 -6.05 10.72
N GLY A 75 -1.95 -5.69 10.35
CA GLY A 75 -1.39 -5.88 9.01
C GLY A 75 -1.52 -4.64 8.12
N CYS A 76 -1.85 -4.85 6.84
CA CYS A 76 -2.02 -3.79 5.86
C CYS A 76 -3.45 -3.24 5.90
N GLU A 77 -3.59 -1.93 6.09
CA GLU A 77 -4.86 -1.23 5.95
C GLU A 77 -5.07 -0.80 4.51
N ILE A 78 -6.33 -0.60 4.13
CA ILE A 78 -6.72 -0.35 2.74
C ILE A 78 -7.59 0.89 2.60
N ALA A 79 -7.32 1.69 1.58
CA ALA A 79 -8.17 2.73 1.05
C ALA A 79 -8.57 2.36 -0.39
N ALA A 80 -9.83 2.57 -0.74
CA ALA A 80 -10.38 2.24 -2.05
C ALA A 80 -11.10 3.44 -2.64
N SER A 81 -11.10 3.56 -3.96
CA SER A 81 -11.81 4.62 -4.69
C SER A 81 -12.38 4.11 -6.01
N LYS A 82 -13.56 4.64 -6.33
CA LYS A 82 -14.35 4.49 -7.56
C LYS A 82 -14.25 3.15 -8.22
#